data_AF-A0A3R9NZ05-F1
#
_entry.id   AF-A0A3R9NZ05-F1
#
_cell.length_a   1.000
_cell.length_b   1.000
_cell.length_c   1.000
_cell.angle_alpha   90.00
_cell.angle_beta   90.00
_cell.angle_gamma   90.00
#
_symmetry.space_group_name_H-M   'P 1'
#
loop_
_entity.id
_entity.type
_entity.pdbx_description
1 polymer ?
#
loop_
_entity_poly.entity_id
_entity_poly.type
_entity_poly.pdbx_seq_one_letter_code
_entity_poly.pdbx_strand_id
1 'polypeptide(L)'
;MADFSTAYRIVHGNEGGYAKILGDKGGETYMGIARNSHPNWTGWRIIDAVKATRHMYWNEYIDNAELKQMVVNFYRATWNQMLGDGIRSQPVANLYYDFYTNSGGATTVLQRVLVYQFRQKITVDGAPGPQTLAAINAVDGASLHNALKAARIAYVQDLVRRDPSMGQFLDTWLRRIRQFPDQEKKSSVSSSPSVASRLGSSISNMLRGKLRNPFSNSPDETATA
;
A
#
# COMPACT_ATOMS: atom_id res chain seq x y z
N MET A 1 6.55 -18.97 -0.83
CA MET A 1 5.61 -17.86 -0.60
C MET A 1 6.38 -16.55 -0.61
N ALA A 2 5.70 -15.42 -0.69
CA ALA A 2 6.34 -14.11 -0.67
C ALA A 2 7.00 -13.82 0.69
N ASP A 3 8.13 -13.15 0.65
CA ASP A 3 8.95 -12.75 1.78
C ASP A 3 8.68 -11.28 2.13
N PHE A 4 8.34 -11.03 3.39
CA PHE A 4 8.11 -9.69 3.91
C PHE A 4 9.37 -8.81 3.83
N SER A 5 10.56 -9.36 4.08
CA SER A 5 11.78 -8.55 4.16
C SER A 5 12.09 -7.86 2.82
N THR A 6 11.75 -8.53 1.72
CA THR A 6 11.84 -8.01 0.35
C THR A 6 10.89 -6.83 0.14
N ALA A 7 9.61 -7.00 0.51
CA ALA A 7 8.62 -5.93 0.38
C ALA A 7 8.94 -4.74 1.30
N TYR A 8 9.31 -5.02 2.55
CA TYR A 8 9.70 -4.03 3.54
C TYR A 8 10.84 -3.12 3.04
N ARG A 9 11.89 -3.71 2.46
CA ARG A 9 13.03 -2.95 1.93
C ARG A 9 12.66 -2.05 0.77
N ILE A 10 11.76 -2.49 -0.12
CA ILE A 10 11.30 -1.69 -1.26
C ILE A 10 10.46 -0.50 -0.79
N VAL A 11 9.57 -0.71 0.19
CA VAL A 11 8.57 0.27 0.62
C VAL A 11 9.14 1.26 1.65
N HIS A 12 9.97 0.78 2.57
CA HIS A 12 10.46 1.53 3.73
C HIS A 12 11.99 1.72 3.74
N GLY A 13 12.72 1.19 2.75
CA GLY A 13 14.19 1.27 2.71
C GLY A 13 14.76 2.69 2.59
N ASN A 14 13.92 3.66 2.20
CA ASN A 14 14.28 5.08 2.11
C ASN A 14 13.66 5.93 3.24
N GLU A 15 13.04 5.30 4.25
CA GLU A 15 12.49 6.07 5.37
C GLU A 15 13.61 6.65 6.23
N GLY A 16 13.47 7.93 6.56
CA GLY A 16 14.38 8.63 7.44
C GLY A 16 14.19 8.26 8.91
N GLY A 17 15.13 8.68 9.74
CA GLY A 17 15.09 8.50 11.19
C GLY A 17 14.03 9.38 11.87
N TYR A 18 14.40 10.07 12.93
CA TYR A 18 13.51 10.96 13.66
C TYR A 18 13.19 12.24 12.89
N ALA A 19 11.94 12.69 12.91
CA ALA A 19 11.58 14.03 12.49
C ALA A 19 10.52 14.63 13.41
N LYS A 20 10.63 15.93 13.69
CA LYS A 20 9.60 16.70 14.37
C LYS A 20 9.54 18.08 13.74
N ILE A 21 8.46 18.35 13.01
CA ILE A 21 8.25 19.64 12.36
C ILE A 21 7.42 20.52 13.30
N LEU A 22 7.97 21.67 13.70
CA LEU A 22 7.28 22.62 14.57
C LEU A 22 6.09 23.24 13.80
N GLY A 23 4.87 23.09 14.30
CA GLY A 23 3.65 23.67 13.71
C GLY A 23 2.91 22.81 12.68
N ASP A 24 3.40 21.60 12.38
CA ASP A 24 2.72 20.65 11.47
C ASP A 24 1.75 19.71 12.21
N LYS A 25 0.65 19.33 11.55
CA LYS A 25 -0.36 18.37 12.05
C LYS A 25 0.20 16.95 12.13
N GLY A 26 1.23 16.61 11.34
CA GLY A 26 1.88 15.29 11.34
C GLY A 26 2.62 14.95 12.63
N GLY A 27 3.03 15.96 13.39
CA GLY A 27 3.67 15.80 14.69
C GLY A 27 5.07 15.18 14.60
N GLU A 28 5.41 14.41 15.63
CA GLU A 28 6.69 13.70 15.76
C GLU A 28 6.61 12.35 15.05
N THR A 29 7.62 12.03 14.22
CA THR A 29 7.72 10.78 13.48
C THR A 29 9.07 10.10 13.71
N TYR A 30 9.10 8.78 13.64
CA TYR A 30 10.32 7.99 13.62
C TYR A 30 10.15 6.83 12.65
N MET A 31 11.01 6.73 11.63
CA MET A 31 10.90 5.69 10.60
C MET A 31 9.49 5.63 10.00
N GLY A 32 8.92 6.79 9.64
CA GLY A 32 7.57 6.91 9.09
C GLY A 32 6.41 6.73 10.08
N ILE A 33 6.65 6.21 11.29
CA ILE A 33 5.60 6.03 12.31
C ILE A 33 5.31 7.37 12.98
N ALA A 34 4.11 7.91 12.76
CA ALA A 34 3.69 9.19 13.31
C ALA A 34 3.03 9.05 14.69
N ARG A 35 3.47 9.85 15.67
CA ARG A 35 2.97 9.78 17.05
C ARG A 35 1.49 10.12 17.15
N ASN A 36 1.03 11.10 16.39
CA ASN A 36 -0.37 11.52 16.42
C ASN A 36 -1.32 10.41 15.95
N SER A 37 -0.90 9.62 14.95
CA SER A 37 -1.67 8.47 14.43
C SER A 37 -1.49 7.21 15.27
N HIS A 38 -0.36 7.08 15.97
CA HIS A 38 0.02 5.90 16.75
C HIS A 38 0.54 6.28 18.14
N PRO A 39 -0.27 6.96 18.98
CA PRO A 39 0.20 7.49 20.26
C PRO A 39 0.60 6.39 21.25
N ASN A 40 -0.01 5.21 21.11
CA ASN A 40 0.22 4.05 21.98
C ASN A 40 1.32 3.11 21.46
N TRP A 41 2.03 3.45 20.38
CA TRP A 41 3.14 2.63 19.91
C TRP A 41 4.29 2.67 20.93
N THR A 42 4.67 1.51 21.47
CA THR A 42 5.61 1.40 22.60
C THR A 42 7.02 1.89 22.27
N GLY A 43 7.39 2.00 20.99
CA GLY A 43 8.67 2.56 20.55
C GLY A 43 8.88 4.01 21.01
N TRP A 44 7.79 4.77 21.21
CA TRP A 44 7.84 6.13 21.74
C TRP A 44 8.51 6.22 23.10
N ARG A 45 8.37 5.19 23.96
CA ARG A 45 9.03 5.15 25.27
C ARG A 45 10.56 5.23 25.14
N ILE A 46 11.14 4.53 24.16
CA ILE A 46 12.59 4.52 23.92
C ILE A 46 13.03 5.88 23.36
N ILE A 47 12.28 6.42 22.40
CA ILE A 47 12.55 7.72 21.78
C ILE A 47 12.49 8.84 22.83
N ASP A 48 11.49 8.83 23.70
CA ASP A 48 11.35 9.83 24.77
C ASP A 48 12.45 9.72 25.83
N ALA A 49 12.90 8.50 26.15
CA ALA A 49 14.06 8.31 27.03
C ALA A 49 15.34 8.92 26.44
N VAL A 50 15.59 8.77 25.13
CA VAL A 50 16.72 9.42 24.45
C VAL A 50 16.60 10.93 24.51
N LYS A 51 15.42 11.47 24.17
CA LYS A 51 15.14 12.92 24.21
C LYS A 51 15.28 13.55 25.59
N ALA A 52 15.03 12.78 26.65
CA ALA A 52 15.23 13.25 28.03
C ALA A 52 16.71 13.47 28.37
N THR A 53 17.62 12.80 27.65
CA THR A 53 19.08 12.91 27.88
C THR A 53 19.78 13.89 26.94
N ARG A 54 19.21 14.16 25.76
CA ARG A 54 19.78 15.07 24.77
C ARG A 54 18.77 15.53 23.73
N HIS A 55 19.14 16.56 22.98
CA HIS A 55 18.42 16.94 21.78
C HIS A 55 18.51 15.84 20.70
N MET A 56 17.42 15.65 19.97
CA MET A 56 17.34 14.76 18.81
C MET A 56 17.23 15.56 17.52
N TYR A 57 18.12 15.25 16.58
CA TYR A 57 18.22 15.96 15.31
C TYR A 57 17.30 15.38 14.23
N TRP A 58 16.98 16.18 13.23
CA TRP A 58 16.25 15.73 12.06
C TRP A 58 17.01 14.60 11.34
N ASN A 59 16.27 13.57 10.94
CA ASN A 59 16.73 12.33 10.30
C ASN A 59 17.71 11.50 11.13
N GLU A 60 17.73 11.70 12.44
CA GLU A 60 18.62 10.96 13.33
C GLU A 60 18.11 9.54 13.62
N TYR A 61 19.01 8.55 13.52
CA TYR A 61 18.72 7.17 13.88
C TYR A 61 19.14 6.89 15.32
N ILE A 62 18.28 6.19 16.06
CA ILE A 62 18.62 5.68 17.39
C ILE A 62 19.18 4.26 17.19
N ASP A 63 20.45 4.06 17.57
CA ASP A 63 21.07 2.75 17.54
C ASP A 63 20.60 1.90 18.73
N ASN A 64 19.38 1.38 18.61
CA ASN A 64 18.76 0.51 19.60
C ASN A 64 18.09 -0.67 18.91
N ALA A 65 18.56 -1.89 19.20
CA ALA A 65 18.09 -3.11 18.53
C ALA A 65 16.60 -3.39 18.79
N GLU A 66 16.12 -3.14 20.01
CA GLU A 66 14.71 -3.29 20.38
C GLU A 66 13.82 -2.35 19.56
N LEU A 67 14.19 -1.07 19.47
CA LEU A 67 13.47 -0.07 18.69
C LEU A 67 13.45 -0.41 17.19
N LYS A 68 14.59 -0.86 16.63
CA LYS A 68 14.65 -1.35 15.25
C LYS A 68 13.67 -2.50 15.02
N GLN A 69 13.59 -3.45 15.95
CA GLN A 69 12.65 -4.57 15.86
C GLN A 69 11.19 -4.11 16.01
N MET A 70 10.91 -3.14 16.88
CA MET A 70 9.57 -2.57 17.04
C MET A 70 9.07 -1.90 15.75
N VAL A 71 9.94 -1.21 15.01
CA VAL A 71 9.63 -0.62 13.70
C VAL A 71 9.31 -1.72 12.69
N VAL A 72 10.14 -2.76 12.60
CA VAL A 72 9.89 -3.90 11.70
C VAL A 72 8.56 -4.59 12.01
N ASN A 73 8.26 -4.79 13.30
CA ASN A 73 7.01 -5.41 13.73
C ASN A 73 5.77 -4.56 13.42
N PHE A 74 5.88 -3.23 13.55
CA PHE A 74 4.82 -2.30 13.19
C PHE A 74 4.40 -2.49 11.73
N TYR A 75 5.37 -2.50 10.82
CA TYR A 75 5.12 -2.68 9.39
C TYR A 75 4.73 -4.12 9.00
N ARG A 76 5.24 -5.12 9.73
CA ARG A 76 4.81 -6.52 9.59
C ARG A 76 3.32 -6.70 9.90
N ALA A 77 2.75 -5.90 10.80
CA ALA A 77 1.31 -5.97 11.08
C ALA A 77 0.49 -5.68 9.82
N THR A 78 0.87 -4.67 9.03
CA THR A 78 0.24 -4.35 7.74
C THR A 78 0.38 -5.49 6.73
N TRP A 79 1.56 -6.12 6.65
CA TRP A 79 1.79 -7.30 5.80
C TRP A 79 0.88 -8.47 6.18
N ASN A 80 0.72 -8.73 7.48
CA ASN A 80 -0.14 -9.79 7.99
C ASN A 80 -1.62 -9.51 7.72
N GLN A 81 -2.07 -8.25 7.87
CA GLN A 81 -3.45 -7.84 7.56
C GLN A 81 -3.84 -8.13 6.11
N MET A 82 -2.92 -7.93 5.18
CA MET A 82 -3.15 -8.25 3.76
C MET A 82 -2.87 -9.71 3.38
N LEU A 83 -2.61 -10.59 4.37
CA LEU A 83 -2.28 -12.01 4.18
C LEU A 83 -1.02 -12.23 3.31
N GLY A 84 -0.02 -11.35 3.43
CA GLY A 84 1.15 -11.32 2.55
C GLY A 84 1.95 -12.62 2.51
N ASP A 85 2.13 -13.30 3.64
CA ASP A 85 2.83 -14.59 3.72
C ASP A 85 2.13 -15.71 2.92
N GLY A 86 0.86 -15.54 2.58
CA GLY A 86 0.12 -16.50 1.76
C GLY A 86 0.26 -16.25 0.25
N ILE A 87 0.76 -15.10 -0.18
CA ILE A 87 0.83 -14.73 -1.60
C ILE A 87 2.01 -15.46 -2.25
N ARG A 88 1.77 -16.17 -3.36
CA ARG A 88 2.82 -16.94 -4.05
C ARG A 88 3.76 -16.08 -4.88
N SER A 89 3.25 -15.02 -5.50
CA SER A 89 4.01 -14.13 -6.39
C SER A 89 4.62 -12.98 -5.58
N GLN A 90 5.95 -12.98 -5.43
CA GLN A 90 6.66 -11.88 -4.76
C GLN A 90 6.39 -10.50 -5.39
N PRO A 91 6.42 -10.32 -6.74
CA PRO A 91 6.11 -9.03 -7.33
C PRO A 91 4.70 -8.53 -6.97
N VAL A 92 3.69 -9.41 -7.00
CA VAL A 92 2.32 -9.06 -6.59
C VAL A 92 2.28 -8.64 -5.13
N ALA A 93 2.93 -9.41 -4.24
CA ALA A 93 2.98 -9.10 -2.82
C ALA A 93 3.66 -7.75 -2.54
N ASN A 94 4.78 -7.46 -3.21
CA ASN A 94 5.50 -6.19 -3.08
C ASN A 94 4.64 -5.00 -3.48
N LEU A 95 4.01 -5.07 -4.67
CA LEU A 95 3.16 -3.99 -5.17
C LEU A 95 1.90 -3.81 -4.32
N TYR A 96 1.28 -4.91 -3.90
CA TYR A 96 0.08 -4.86 -3.06
C TYR A 96 0.40 -4.31 -1.66
N TYR A 97 1.51 -4.72 -1.05
CA TYR A 97 1.97 -4.20 0.24
C TYR A 97 2.20 -2.69 0.20
N ASP A 98 2.89 -2.19 -0.83
CA ASP A 98 3.09 -0.76 -1.02
C ASP A 98 1.76 -0.03 -1.21
N PHE A 99 0.86 -0.58 -2.01
CA PHE A 99 -0.43 0.06 -2.24
C PHE A 99 -1.30 0.08 -0.98
N TYR A 100 -1.38 -1.05 -0.27
CA TYR A 100 -2.17 -1.23 0.96
C TYR A 100 -1.69 -0.30 2.07
N THR A 101 -0.38 -0.16 2.25
CA THR A 101 0.22 0.74 3.24
C THR A 101 -0.09 2.20 2.97
N ASN A 102 -0.19 2.61 1.69
CA ASN A 102 -0.29 4.02 1.30
C ASN A 102 -1.69 4.45 0.86
N SER A 103 -2.68 3.55 0.79
CA SER A 103 -4.00 3.87 0.24
C SER A 103 -5.08 2.92 0.74
N GLY A 104 -6.10 3.47 1.40
CA GLY A 104 -7.25 2.70 1.90
C GLY A 104 -8.09 1.99 0.82
N GLY A 105 -7.91 2.31 -0.47
CA GLY A 105 -8.61 1.66 -1.58
C GLY A 105 -7.92 0.43 -2.17
N ALA A 106 -6.74 0.03 -1.67
CA ALA A 106 -5.89 -0.95 -2.33
C ALA A 106 -6.57 -2.32 -2.55
N THR A 107 -7.19 -2.88 -1.51
CA THR A 107 -7.87 -4.19 -1.59
C THR A 107 -9.05 -4.15 -2.53
N THR A 108 -9.87 -3.09 -2.47
CA THR A 108 -11.00 -2.92 -3.37
C THR A 108 -10.56 -2.89 -4.82
N VAL A 109 -9.47 -2.17 -5.14
CA VAL A 109 -8.91 -2.14 -6.49
C VAL A 109 -8.39 -3.51 -6.92
N LEU A 110 -7.66 -4.21 -6.05
CA LEU A 110 -7.17 -5.57 -6.33
C LEU A 110 -8.31 -6.56 -6.60
N GLN A 111 -9.34 -6.59 -5.75
CA GLN A 111 -10.51 -7.45 -5.94
C GLN A 111 -11.23 -7.12 -7.25
N ARG A 112 -11.40 -5.83 -7.61
CA ARG A 112 -11.96 -5.45 -8.91
C ARG A 112 -11.12 -5.96 -10.08
N VAL A 113 -9.79 -5.88 -10.00
CA VAL A 113 -8.91 -6.45 -11.03
C VAL A 113 -9.13 -7.96 -11.15
N LEU A 114 -9.13 -8.68 -10.04
CA LEU A 114 -9.37 -10.13 -10.02
C LEU A 114 -10.73 -10.50 -10.63
N VAL A 115 -11.80 -9.80 -10.25
CA VAL A 115 -13.16 -10.06 -10.73
C VAL A 115 -13.31 -9.72 -12.22
N TYR A 116 -12.94 -8.51 -12.62
CA TYR A 116 -13.28 -8.02 -13.95
C TYR A 116 -12.27 -8.36 -15.04
N GLN A 117 -10.98 -8.52 -14.70
CA GLN A 117 -9.95 -8.87 -15.69
C GLN A 117 -9.61 -10.36 -15.66
N PHE A 118 -9.62 -10.97 -14.47
CA PHE A 118 -9.26 -12.39 -14.30
C PHE A 118 -10.45 -13.31 -14.01
N ARG A 119 -11.69 -12.78 -14.09
CA ARG A 119 -12.95 -13.53 -13.96
C ARG A 119 -13.07 -14.35 -12.68
N GLN A 120 -12.38 -13.94 -11.62
CA GLN A 120 -12.47 -14.57 -10.31
C GLN A 120 -13.85 -14.30 -9.69
N LYS A 121 -14.44 -15.31 -9.04
CA LYS A 121 -15.76 -15.23 -8.42
C LYS A 121 -15.65 -14.92 -6.93
N ILE A 122 -15.20 -13.71 -6.61
CA ILE A 122 -15.08 -13.20 -5.23
C ILE A 122 -15.88 -11.91 -5.05
N THR A 123 -16.23 -11.58 -3.81
CA THR A 123 -16.86 -10.31 -3.46
C THR A 123 -15.84 -9.18 -3.49
N VAL A 124 -16.28 -7.98 -3.90
CA VAL A 124 -15.50 -6.74 -3.78
C VAL A 124 -15.96 -5.99 -2.53
N ASP A 125 -15.41 -6.38 -1.37
CA ASP A 125 -15.75 -5.83 -0.05
C ASP A 125 -14.64 -4.95 0.55
N GLY A 126 -13.46 -4.91 -0.08
CA GLY A 126 -12.30 -4.17 0.42
C GLY A 126 -11.58 -4.86 1.58
N ALA A 127 -12.01 -6.05 1.99
CA ALA A 127 -11.41 -6.81 3.08
C ALA A 127 -10.51 -7.94 2.53
N PRO A 128 -9.21 -7.96 2.87
CA PRO A 128 -8.37 -9.10 2.55
C PRO A 128 -8.85 -10.31 3.38
N GLY A 129 -9.03 -11.45 2.71
CA GLY A 129 -9.55 -12.67 3.32
C GLY A 129 -9.19 -13.92 2.51
N PRO A 130 -9.52 -15.13 2.99
CA PRO A 130 -9.11 -16.38 2.35
C PRO A 130 -9.53 -16.49 0.87
N GLN A 131 -10.71 -15.98 0.52
CA GLN A 131 -11.18 -15.95 -0.88
C GLN A 131 -10.35 -15.03 -1.76
N THR A 132 -10.04 -13.82 -1.28
CA THR A 132 -9.16 -12.87 -1.97
C THR A 132 -7.77 -13.49 -2.16
N LEU A 133 -7.22 -14.12 -1.12
CA LEU A 133 -5.91 -14.79 -1.18
C LEU A 133 -5.90 -15.95 -2.18
N ALA A 134 -6.93 -16.79 -2.17
CA ALA A 134 -7.08 -17.89 -3.12
C ALA A 134 -7.15 -17.36 -4.57
N ALA A 135 -7.91 -16.30 -4.81
CA ALA A 135 -8.03 -15.66 -6.12
C ALA A 135 -6.71 -15.04 -6.61
N ILE A 136 -5.93 -14.40 -5.73
CA ILE A 136 -4.58 -13.91 -6.05
C ILE A 136 -3.69 -15.07 -6.53
N ASN A 137 -3.73 -16.19 -5.82
CA ASN A 137 -2.88 -17.35 -6.09
C ASN A 137 -3.37 -18.24 -7.26
N ALA A 138 -4.59 -18.02 -7.75
CA ALA A 138 -5.19 -18.78 -8.85
C ALA A 138 -4.87 -18.22 -10.24
N VAL A 139 -4.29 -17.01 -10.33
CA VAL A 139 -3.99 -16.33 -11.60
C VAL A 139 -2.49 -16.22 -11.82
N ASP A 140 -2.08 -16.00 -13.07
CA ASP A 140 -0.68 -15.75 -13.39
C ASP A 140 -0.18 -14.48 -12.70
N GLY A 141 0.89 -14.63 -11.91
CA GLY A 141 1.41 -13.57 -11.06
C GLY A 141 1.97 -12.37 -11.83
N ALA A 142 2.59 -12.59 -13.00
CA ALA A 142 3.11 -11.51 -13.83
C ALA A 142 1.97 -10.67 -14.43
N SER A 143 0.95 -11.34 -14.95
CA SER A 143 -0.26 -10.70 -15.48
C SER A 143 -1.00 -9.92 -14.40
N LEU A 144 -1.19 -10.50 -13.21
CA LEU A 144 -1.85 -9.83 -12.09
C LEU A 144 -1.05 -8.60 -11.62
N HIS A 145 0.28 -8.72 -11.51
CA HIS A 145 1.13 -7.59 -11.15
C HIS A 145 0.93 -6.41 -12.10
N ASN A 146 1.03 -6.64 -13.41
CA ASN A 146 0.94 -5.57 -14.41
C ASN A 146 -0.47 -4.95 -14.44
N ALA A 147 -1.51 -5.79 -14.31
CA ALA A 147 -2.89 -5.34 -14.22
C ALA A 147 -3.15 -4.49 -12.97
N LEU A 148 -2.66 -4.92 -11.80
CA LEU A 148 -2.79 -4.17 -10.54
C LEU A 148 -2.03 -2.84 -10.61
N LYS A 149 -0.83 -2.83 -11.21
CA LYS A 149 -0.03 -1.61 -11.39
C LYS A 149 -0.78 -0.59 -12.24
N ALA A 150 -1.32 -1.02 -13.38
CA ALA A 150 -2.14 -0.16 -14.24
C ALA A 150 -3.40 0.35 -13.51
N ALA A 151 -4.08 -0.52 -12.76
CA ALA A 151 -5.25 -0.14 -11.98
C ALA A 151 -4.93 0.87 -10.87
N ARG A 152 -3.75 0.77 -10.24
CA ARG A 152 -3.29 1.73 -9.23
C ARG A 152 -2.98 3.10 -9.85
N ILE A 153 -2.38 3.14 -11.04
CA ILE A 153 -2.17 4.40 -11.77
C ILE A 153 -3.51 5.09 -12.05
N ALA A 154 -4.49 4.34 -12.57
CA ALA A 154 -5.83 4.87 -12.80
C ALA A 154 -6.50 5.35 -11.50
N TYR A 155 -6.31 4.63 -10.39
CA TYR A 155 -6.86 5.00 -9.09
C TYR A 155 -6.31 6.35 -8.59
N VAL A 156 -5.00 6.61 -8.66
CA VAL A 156 -4.43 7.88 -8.19
C VAL A 156 -4.78 9.05 -9.11
N GLN A 157 -4.87 8.81 -10.42
CA GLN A 157 -5.38 9.81 -11.37
C GLN A 157 -6.85 10.16 -11.08
N ASP A 158 -7.67 9.17 -10.75
CA ASP A 158 -9.06 9.38 -10.38
C ASP A 158 -9.23 10.15 -9.07
N LEU A 159 -8.35 9.94 -8.08
CA LEU A 159 -8.33 10.74 -6.86
C LEU A 159 -8.16 12.22 -7.17
N VAL A 160 -7.18 12.58 -8.00
CA VAL A 160 -6.93 13.97 -8.41
C VAL A 160 -8.09 14.53 -9.24
N ARG A 161 -8.68 13.71 -10.11
CA ARG A 161 -9.86 14.12 -10.88
C ARG A 161 -11.04 14.46 -9.98
N ARG A 162 -11.23 13.74 -8.87
CA ARG A 162 -12.30 13.98 -7.88
C ARG A 162 -11.97 15.12 -6.93
N ASP A 163 -10.69 15.29 -6.61
CA ASP A 163 -10.18 16.34 -5.73
C ASP A 163 -8.90 16.94 -6.34
N PRO A 164 -9.03 18.02 -7.14
CA PRO A 164 -7.89 18.66 -7.80
C PRO A 164 -6.81 19.17 -6.86
N SER A 165 -7.13 19.42 -5.57
CA SER A 165 -6.14 19.87 -4.58
C SER A 165 -5.03 18.83 -4.33
N MET A 166 -5.31 17.55 -4.61
CA MET A 166 -4.36 16.45 -4.54
C MET A 166 -3.34 16.45 -5.68
N GLY A 167 -3.52 17.29 -6.71
CA GLY A 167 -2.69 17.30 -7.91
C GLY A 167 -1.20 17.49 -7.64
N GLN A 168 -0.84 18.23 -6.59
CA GLN A 168 0.55 18.44 -6.16
C GLN A 168 1.28 17.14 -5.76
N PHE A 169 0.54 16.07 -5.40
CA PHE A 169 1.12 14.79 -4.97
C PHE A 169 1.23 13.75 -6.09
N LEU A 170 0.57 13.98 -7.23
CA LEU A 170 0.40 12.97 -8.28
C LEU A 170 1.73 12.46 -8.83
N ASP A 171 2.66 13.37 -9.11
CA ASP A 171 3.96 13.00 -9.67
C ASP A 171 4.77 12.12 -8.71
N THR A 172 4.71 12.42 -7.41
CA THR A 172 5.35 11.60 -6.36
C THR A 172 4.71 10.22 -6.29
N TRP A 173 3.37 10.13 -6.32
CA TRP A 173 2.66 8.85 -6.35
C TRP A 173 3.00 8.02 -7.58
N LEU A 174 3.00 8.63 -8.78
CA LEU A 174 3.34 7.94 -10.02
C LEU A 174 4.79 7.47 -10.04
N ARG A 175 5.74 8.27 -9.52
CA ARG A 175 7.14 7.86 -9.39
C ARG A 175 7.28 6.63 -8.49
N ARG A 176 6.60 6.63 -7.34
CA ARG A 176 6.55 5.47 -6.42
C ARG A 176 5.97 4.23 -7.09
N ILE A 177 4.89 4.35 -7.86
CA ILE A 177 4.29 3.21 -8.57
C ILE A 177 5.22 2.69 -9.67
N ARG A 178 5.96 3.56 -10.36
CA ARG A 178 6.87 3.18 -11.46
C ARG A 178 8.11 2.43 -10.99
N GLN A 179 8.45 2.45 -9.70
CA GLN A 179 9.57 1.68 -9.15
C GLN A 179 9.36 0.15 -9.23
N PHE A 180 8.11 -0.31 -9.39
CA PHE A 180 7.77 -1.72 -9.55
C PHE A 180 7.88 -2.08 -11.05
N PRO A 181 8.89 -2.84 -11.50
CA PRO A 181 9.08 -3.14 -12.91
C PRO A 181 7.95 -4.00 -13.45
N ASP A 182 7.58 -3.81 -14.72
CA ASP A 182 6.63 -4.70 -15.38
C ASP A 182 7.21 -6.11 -15.43
N GLN A 183 6.35 -7.10 -15.23
CA GLN A 183 6.76 -8.50 -15.19
C GLN A 183 6.55 -9.14 -16.55
N GLU A 184 7.53 -9.89 -17.01
CA GLU A 184 7.40 -10.71 -18.21
C GLU A 184 6.44 -11.86 -17.95
N LYS A 185 5.53 -12.11 -18.89
CA LYS A 185 4.72 -13.32 -18.84
C LYS A 185 5.64 -14.51 -19.08
N LYS A 186 5.55 -15.54 -18.25
CA LYS A 186 6.10 -16.84 -18.62
C LYS A 186 5.34 -17.32 -19.84
N SER A 187 5.98 -17.30 -21.00
CA SER A 187 5.48 -17.96 -22.19
C SER A 187 5.37 -19.45 -21.86
N SER A 188 4.15 -19.97 -21.76
CA SER A 188 3.93 -21.39 -21.91
C SER A 188 4.44 -21.75 -23.31
N VAL A 189 5.50 -22.56 -23.40
CA VAL A 189 5.91 -23.15 -24.67
C VAL A 189 4.73 -23.98 -25.18
N SER A 190 4.03 -23.42 -26.17
CA SER A 190 3.02 -24.08 -26.97
C SER A 190 3.39 -23.78 -28.42
N SER A 191 4.02 -24.76 -29.04
CA SER A 191 4.31 -24.76 -30.48
C SER A 191 3.02 -24.83 -31.29
N SER A 192 2.62 -23.71 -31.91
CA SER A 192 2.12 -23.61 -33.31
C SER A 192 1.61 -22.19 -33.64
N PRO A 193 1.69 -21.74 -34.91
CA PRO A 193 1.65 -20.31 -35.25
C PRO A 193 0.26 -19.76 -35.64
N SER A 194 0.07 -18.47 -35.30
CA SER A 194 -0.72 -17.42 -35.96
C SER A 194 -2.25 -17.56 -36.09
N VAL A 195 -3.00 -16.57 -35.56
CA VAL A 195 -3.69 -15.51 -36.35
C VAL A 195 -3.90 -14.26 -35.47
N ALA A 196 -3.67 -13.08 -36.06
CA ALA A 196 -3.79 -11.77 -35.44
C ALA A 196 -5.21 -11.14 -35.52
N SER A 197 -5.38 -10.03 -34.78
CA SER A 197 -6.41 -8.97 -34.83
C SER A 197 -7.37 -8.95 -33.62
N ARG A 198 -7.86 -7.84 -33.08
CA ARG A 198 -7.61 -6.38 -33.17
C ARG A 198 -8.43 -5.74 -32.01
N LEU A 199 -7.99 -4.56 -31.56
CA LEU A 199 -8.76 -3.46 -30.97
C LEU A 199 -9.38 -3.59 -29.56
N GLY A 200 -8.78 -2.88 -28.60
CA GLY A 200 -9.21 -1.51 -28.24
C GLY A 200 -10.54 -1.30 -27.49
N SER A 201 -10.40 -0.69 -26.31
CA SER A 201 -11.36 0.20 -25.59
C SER A 201 -12.23 -0.42 -24.49
N SER A 202 -11.86 -0.17 -23.22
CA SER A 202 -12.60 0.76 -22.32
C SER A 202 -12.28 0.48 -20.84
N ILE A 203 -11.44 1.34 -20.25
CA ILE A 203 -11.15 1.36 -18.79
C ILE A 203 -12.08 2.33 -18.03
N SER A 204 -13.07 2.93 -18.69
CA SER A 204 -13.88 4.02 -18.08
C SER A 204 -15.08 3.58 -17.21
N ASN A 205 -15.25 2.29 -16.90
CA ASN A 205 -16.40 1.83 -16.09
C ASN A 205 -16.08 1.19 -14.73
N MET A 206 -14.81 1.13 -14.31
CA MET A 206 -14.39 0.42 -13.07
C MET A 206 -14.49 1.23 -11.76
N LEU A 207 -14.91 2.50 -11.81
CA LEU A 207 -14.83 3.42 -10.65
C LEU A 207 -16.17 3.90 -10.10
N ARG A 208 -17.31 3.41 -10.59
CA ARG A 208 -18.64 3.77 -10.05
C ARG A 208 -19.04 2.87 -8.89
N GLY A 209 -18.56 3.22 -7.71
CA GLY A 209 -19.06 2.74 -6.43
C GLY A 209 -18.56 3.68 -5.33
N LYS A 210 -19.49 4.36 -4.64
CA LYS A 210 -19.20 5.37 -3.60
C LYS A 210 -18.27 4.76 -2.54
N LEU A 211 -16.98 5.09 -2.61
CA LEU A 211 -16.06 4.88 -1.51
C LEU A 211 -16.26 6.05 -0.54
N ARG A 212 -16.73 5.77 0.67
CA ARG A 212 -16.69 6.71 1.77
C ARG A 212 -15.23 7.12 2.00
N ASN A 213 -15.02 8.41 2.24
CA ASN A 213 -13.74 8.98 2.62
C ASN A 213 -13.32 8.40 4.00
N PRO A 214 -12.21 7.64 4.12
CA PRO A 214 -11.76 7.13 5.41
C PRO A 214 -11.08 8.20 6.28
N PHE A 215 -10.99 9.45 5.83
CA PHE A 215 -10.42 10.57 6.59
C PHE A 215 -11.46 11.54 7.18
N SER A 216 -12.75 11.21 7.19
CA SER A 216 -13.75 11.96 7.96
C SER A 216 -14.12 11.23 9.25
N ASN A 217 -13.28 11.38 10.27
CA ASN A 217 -13.71 11.27 11.67
C ASN A 217 -13.51 12.65 12.30
N SER A 218 -14.52 13.52 12.16
CA SER A 218 -14.82 14.49 13.21
C SER A 218 -15.69 13.78 14.24
N PRO A 219 -15.38 13.84 15.54
CA PRO A 219 -16.36 13.49 16.56
C PRO A 219 -17.47 14.54 16.54
N ASP A 220 -18.69 14.11 16.24
CA ASP A 220 -19.90 14.88 16.57
C ASP A 220 -20.00 14.93 18.10
N GLU A 221 -19.72 16.11 18.66
CA GLU A 221 -20.32 16.55 19.92
C GLU A 221 -21.81 16.81 19.64
N THR A 222 -22.70 16.06 20.30
CA THR A 222 -23.90 16.57 20.99
C THR A 222 -24.78 15.39 21.43
N ALA A 223 -24.89 15.18 22.74
CA ALA A 223 -26.14 14.83 23.43
C ALA A 223 -25.90 14.63 24.95
N THR A 224 -25.96 15.72 25.72
CA THR A 224 -26.55 15.69 27.06
C THR A 224 -27.08 17.08 27.42
N ALA A 225 -28.36 17.07 27.85
CA ALA A 225 -29.30 18.16 28.16
C ALA A 225 -29.99 18.81 26.95
#